data_AF-A0A3B9N707-F1
#
_entry.id   AF-A0A3B9N707-F1
#
_cell.length_a   1.000
_cell.length_b   1.000
_cell.length_c   1.000
_cell.angle_alpha   90.00
_cell.angle_beta   90.00
_cell.angle_gamma   90.00
#
_symmetry.space_group_name_H-M   'P 1'
#
loop_
_entity.id
_entity.type
_entity.pdbx_description
1 polymer ?
#
loop_
_entity_poly.entity_id
_entity_poly.type
_entity_poly.pdbx_seq_one_letter_code
_entity_poly.pdbx_strand_id
1 'polypeptide(L)'
;MELLSALIGGLIGGVLGVVGSILSSYYGPRKFEEWKEKRMIDKYDNPRKELLQKLLGGDFKIRSIETLSRVTGTTNEECRRLLIEIKARGIKIKGNREGWVLIMNKPLNVSLENEEDDDVE
;
A
#
# COMPACT_ATOMS: atom_id res chain seq x y z
N MET A 1 -47.82 -10.84 -36.92
CA MET A 1 -46.90 -9.98 -36.13
C MET A 1 -46.31 -10.71 -34.93
N GLU A 2 -47.05 -11.60 -34.24
CA GLU A 2 -46.61 -12.22 -32.98
C GLU A 2 -45.35 -13.12 -33.07
N LEU A 3 -45.19 -13.89 -34.15
CA LEU A 3 -44.01 -14.73 -34.36
C LEU A 3 -42.72 -13.92 -34.52
N LEU A 4 -42.82 -12.73 -35.14
CA LEU A 4 -41.67 -11.86 -35.36
C LEU A 4 -41.21 -11.21 -34.05
N SER A 5 -42.16 -10.80 -33.20
CA SER A 5 -41.86 -10.29 -31.85
C SER A 5 -41.26 -11.35 -30.94
N ALA A 6 -41.74 -12.61 -31.01
CA ALA A 6 -41.17 -13.70 -30.22
C ALA A 6 -39.72 -14.02 -30.63
N LEU A 7 -39.43 -14.01 -31.93
CA LEU A 7 -38.09 -14.27 -32.47
C LEU A 7 -37.10 -13.15 -32.09
N ILE A 8 -37.53 -11.89 -32.19
CA ILE A 8 -36.74 -10.72 -31.78
C ILE A 8 -36.50 -10.73 -30.27
N GLY A 9 -37.54 -11.04 -29.47
CA GLY A 9 -37.41 -11.17 -28.01
C GLY A 9 -36.44 -12.27 -27.60
N GLY A 10 -36.49 -13.43 -28.27
CA GLY A 10 -35.56 -14.54 -28.05
C GLY A 10 -34.11 -14.20 -28.41
N LEU A 11 -33.88 -13.49 -29.52
CA LEU A 11 -32.55 -13.03 -29.90
C LEU A 11 -31.97 -12.01 -28.91
N ILE A 12 -32.77 -11.02 -28.51
CA ILE A 12 -32.35 -10.00 -27.54
C ILE A 12 -32.06 -10.66 -26.17
N GLY A 13 -32.95 -11.53 -25.70
CA GLY A 13 -32.77 -12.27 -24.46
C GLY A 13 -31.54 -13.17 -24.48
N GLY A 14 -31.30 -13.87 -25.60
CA GLY A 14 -30.12 -14.71 -25.80
C GLY A 14 -28.81 -13.90 -25.77
N VAL A 15 -28.76 -12.78 -26.49
CA VAL A 15 -27.57 -11.90 -26.50
C VAL A 15 -27.31 -11.29 -25.13
N LEU A 16 -28.34 -10.78 -24.46
CA LEU A 16 -28.21 -10.24 -23.10
C LEU A 16 -27.80 -11.31 -22.09
N GLY A 17 -28.31 -12.53 -22.22
CA GLY A 17 -27.93 -13.66 -21.37
C GLY A 17 -26.44 -14.02 -21.51
N VAL A 18 -25.92 -14.06 -22.74
CA VAL A 18 -24.50 -14.36 -23.00
C VAL A 18 -23.61 -13.23 -22.48
N VAL A 19 -23.94 -11.97 -22.79
CA VAL A 19 -23.17 -10.80 -22.34
C VAL A 19 -23.17 -10.71 -20.81
N GLY A 20 -24.34 -10.89 -20.17
CA GLY A 20 -24.46 -10.91 -18.71
C GLY A 20 -23.63 -12.03 -18.07
N SER A 21 -23.62 -13.21 -18.69
CA SER A 21 -22.82 -14.35 -18.22
C SER A 21 -21.32 -14.08 -18.31
N ILE A 22 -20.83 -13.49 -19.39
CA ILE A 22 -19.40 -13.14 -19.55
C ILE A 22 -19.00 -12.06 -18.54
N LEU A 23 -19.81 -11.02 -18.37
CA LEU A 23 -19.55 -9.96 -17.39
C LEU A 23 -19.54 -10.50 -15.96
N SER A 24 -20.53 -11.32 -15.61
CA SER A 24 -20.64 -11.87 -14.26
C SER A 24 -19.57 -12.91 -13.94
N SER A 25 -19.14 -13.72 -14.91
CA SER A 25 -18.16 -14.80 -14.67
C SER A 25 -16.71 -14.30 -14.69
N TYR A 26 -16.37 -13.32 -15.53
CA TYR A 26 -14.98 -12.90 -15.71
C TYR A 26 -14.67 -11.57 -15.03
N TYR A 27 -15.53 -10.57 -15.21
CA TYR A 27 -15.29 -9.23 -14.67
C TYR A 27 -15.74 -9.09 -13.21
N GLY A 28 -16.83 -9.76 -12.83
CA GLY A 28 -17.36 -9.74 -11.47
C GLY A 28 -16.34 -10.17 -10.40
N PRO A 29 -15.77 -11.39 -10.48
CA PRO A 29 -14.88 -11.91 -9.44
C PRO A 29 -13.61 -11.06 -9.30
N ARG A 30 -12.98 -10.72 -10.42
CA ARG A 30 -11.76 -9.91 -10.44
C ARG A 30 -11.98 -8.51 -9.85
N LYS A 31 -13.07 -7.83 -10.21
CA LYS A 31 -13.37 -6.50 -9.65
C LYS A 31 -13.70 -6.56 -8.16
N PHE A 32 -14.33 -7.64 -7.71
CA PHE A 32 -14.62 -7.85 -6.30
C PHE A 32 -13.35 -8.05 -5.47
N GLU A 33 -12.39 -8.82 -5.96
CA GLU A 33 -11.08 -9.01 -5.32
C GLU A 33 -10.29 -7.71 -5.24
N GLU A 34 -10.16 -6.97 -6.35
CA GLU A 34 -9.52 -5.65 -6.40
C GLU A 34 -10.15 -4.68 -5.38
N TRP A 35 -11.49 -4.68 -5.28
CA TRP A 35 -12.21 -3.85 -4.34
C TRP A 35 -11.99 -4.25 -2.87
N LYS A 36 -11.96 -5.56 -2.60
CA LYS A 36 -11.68 -6.10 -1.26
C LYS A 36 -10.26 -5.76 -0.82
N GLU A 37 -9.28 -5.93 -1.70
CA GLU A 37 -7.89 -5.56 -1.44
C GLU A 37 -7.76 -4.07 -1.16
N LYS A 38 -8.35 -3.22 -2.01
CA LYS A 38 -8.35 -1.77 -1.81
C LYS A 38 -8.96 -1.38 -0.46
N ARG A 39 -10.07 -2.01 -0.06
CA ARG A 39 -10.67 -1.78 1.26
C ARG A 39 -9.76 -2.18 2.41
N MET A 40 -8.99 -3.25 2.27
CA MET A 40 -8.03 -3.66 3.30
C MET A 40 -6.89 -2.63 3.42
N ILE A 41 -6.36 -2.16 2.29
CA ILE A 41 -5.35 -1.09 2.25
C ILE A 41 -5.90 0.18 2.91
N ASP A 42 -7.11 0.60 2.52
CA ASP A 42 -7.70 1.84 3.03
C ASP A 42 -8.01 1.78 4.52
N LYS A 43 -8.46 0.61 5.02
CA LYS A 43 -8.84 0.44 6.43
C LYS A 43 -7.64 0.25 7.35
N TYR A 44 -6.58 -0.43 6.90
CA TYR A 44 -5.48 -0.84 7.77
C TYR A 44 -4.16 -0.15 7.41
N ASP A 45 -3.79 -0.11 6.14
CA ASP A 45 -2.49 0.41 5.72
C ASP A 45 -2.44 1.94 5.75
N ASN A 46 -3.51 2.63 5.32
CA ASN A 46 -3.51 4.09 5.32
C ASN A 46 -3.36 4.69 6.73
N PRO A 47 -4.12 4.25 7.76
CA PRO A 47 -3.92 4.75 9.13
C PRO A 47 -2.51 4.47 9.67
N ARG A 48 -1.94 3.30 9.35
CA ARG A 48 -0.56 2.96 9.74
C ARG A 48 0.45 3.86 9.04
N LYS A 49 0.28 4.14 7.74
CA LYS A 49 1.13 5.06 6.98
C LYS A 49 1.07 6.47 7.52
N GLU A 50 -0.12 6.98 7.85
CA GLU A 50 -0.28 8.29 8.49
C GLU A 50 0.44 8.36 9.84
N LEU A 51 0.35 7.29 10.64
CA LEU A 51 1.06 7.21 11.92
C LEU A 51 2.58 7.22 11.72
N LEU A 52 3.11 6.44 10.76
CA LEU A 52 4.54 6.44 10.42
C LEU A 52 5.02 7.82 9.93
N GLN A 53 4.23 8.49 9.08
CA GLN A 53 4.54 9.85 8.63
C GLN A 53 4.60 10.83 9.79
N LYS A 54 3.64 10.78 10.73
CA LYS A 54 3.66 11.62 11.94
C LYS A 54 4.88 11.32 12.82
N LEU A 55 5.22 10.04 13.00
CA LEU A 55 6.36 9.63 13.83
C LEU A 55 7.71 10.06 13.28
N LEU A 56 7.89 9.99 11.96
CA LEU A 56 9.13 10.33 11.27
C LEU A 56 9.19 11.81 10.82
N GLY A 57 8.06 12.50 10.82
CA GLY A 57 7.94 13.94 10.53
C GLY A 57 8.00 14.83 11.77
N GLY A 58 7.88 14.27 12.97
CA GLY A 58 8.02 14.99 14.24
C GLY A 58 9.48 15.23 14.63
N ASP A 59 9.70 15.53 15.92
CA ASP A 59 11.01 15.90 16.46
C ASP A 59 12.08 14.82 16.24
N PHE A 60 11.71 13.55 16.43
CA PHE A 60 12.61 12.42 16.19
C PHE A 60 12.39 11.85 14.79
N LYS A 61 13.19 12.34 13.84
CA LYS A 61 13.10 12.00 12.41
C LYS A 61 13.60 10.61 12.05
N ILE A 62 14.43 10.03 12.91
CA ILE A 62 15.03 8.70 12.75
C ILE A 62 14.50 7.78 13.86
N ARG A 63 14.00 6.61 13.50
CA ARG A 63 13.55 5.60 14.46
C ARG A 63 13.94 4.19 14.03
N SER A 64 14.16 3.30 15.00
CA SER A 64 14.47 1.90 14.70
C SER A 64 13.26 1.16 14.16
N ILE A 65 13.50 0.15 13.32
CA ILE A 65 12.43 -0.67 12.75
C ILE A 65 11.56 -1.33 13.83
N GLU A 66 12.15 -1.76 14.94
CA GLU A 66 11.41 -2.41 16.04
C GLU A 66 10.45 -1.44 16.72
N THR A 67 10.83 -0.16 16.82
CA THR A 67 9.96 0.88 17.38
C THR A 67 8.79 1.14 16.46
N LEU A 68 9.07 1.30 15.17
CA LEU A 68 8.04 1.58 14.17
C LEU A 68 7.02 0.43 14.08
N SER A 69 7.51 -0.81 13.94
CA SER A 69 6.68 -2.02 13.91
C SER A 69 5.81 -2.18 15.16
N ARG A 70 6.38 -1.91 16.35
CA ARG A 70 5.64 -1.98 17.62
C ARG A 70 4.50 -0.96 17.67
N VAL A 71 4.74 0.26 17.22
CA VAL A 71 3.73 1.32 17.26
C VAL A 71 2.64 1.12 16.21
N THR A 72 2.97 0.59 15.03
CA THR A 72 1.99 0.30 13.99
C THR A 72 1.28 -1.05 14.16
N GLY A 73 1.75 -1.89 15.10
CA GLY A 73 1.25 -3.25 15.30
C GLY A 73 1.46 -4.14 14.07
N THR A 74 2.61 -4.01 13.41
CA THR A 74 2.97 -4.75 12.20
C THR A 74 4.21 -5.61 12.43
N THR A 75 4.43 -6.59 11.56
CA THR A 75 5.74 -7.24 11.48
C THR A 75 6.78 -6.27 10.94
N ASN A 76 8.07 -6.59 11.08
CA ASN A 76 9.15 -5.76 10.52
C ASN A 76 9.04 -5.68 9.00
N GLU A 77 8.78 -6.80 8.34
CA GLU A 77 8.63 -6.89 6.89
C GLU A 77 7.45 -6.05 6.38
N GLU A 78 6.29 -6.14 7.04
CA GLU A 78 5.15 -5.27 6.74
C GLU A 78 5.47 -3.80 6.97
N CYS A 79 6.15 -3.47 8.06
CA CYS A 79 6.54 -2.10 8.38
C CYS A 79 7.46 -1.54 7.30
N ARG A 80 8.47 -2.29 6.86
CA ARG A 80 9.37 -1.90 5.76
C ARG A 80 8.60 -1.61 4.47
N ARG A 81 7.60 -2.44 4.11
CA ARG A 81 6.74 -2.17 2.95
C ARG A 81 6.01 -0.84 3.09
N LEU A 82 5.36 -0.59 4.22
CA LEU A 82 4.64 0.66 4.46
C LEU A 82 5.57 1.88 4.45
N LEU A 83 6.78 1.73 4.99
CA LEU A 83 7.82 2.76 5.00
C LEU A 83 8.28 3.12 3.58
N ILE A 84 8.48 2.13 2.71
CA ILE A 84 8.81 2.35 1.30
C ILE A 84 7.67 3.11 0.58
N GLU A 85 6.41 2.74 0.86
CA GLU A 85 5.24 3.43 0.28
C GLU A 85 5.19 4.91 0.65
N ILE A 86 5.57 5.28 1.88
CA ILE A 86 5.63 6.68 2.33
C ILE A 86 6.94 7.40 2.00
N LYS A 87 7.78 6.83 1.11
CA LYS A 87 9.07 7.39 0.71
C LYS A 87 10.04 7.56 1.88
N ALA A 88 10.03 6.63 2.83
CA ALA A 88 11.10 6.46 3.80
C ALA A 88 12.20 5.56 3.24
N ARG A 89 13.40 5.66 3.82
CA ARG A 89 14.55 4.79 3.52
C ARG A 89 15.13 4.19 4.80
N GLY A 90 15.69 3.00 4.65
CA GLY A 90 16.53 2.39 5.68
C GLY A 90 17.89 3.10 5.77
N ILE A 91 18.40 3.20 6.99
CA ILE A 91 19.73 3.67 7.34
C ILE A 91 20.29 2.79 8.46
N LYS A 92 21.61 2.81 8.65
CA LYS A 92 22.21 2.28 9.87
C LYS A 92 22.11 3.31 10.97
N ILE A 93 21.76 2.86 12.17
CA ILE A 93 21.81 3.64 13.40
C ILE A 93 22.74 2.96 14.41
N LYS A 94 23.06 3.68 15.49
CA LYS A 94 23.96 3.21 16.57
C LYS A 94 23.72 1.76 16.97
N GLY A 95 24.82 1.02 17.05
CA GLY A 95 24.85 -0.41 17.33
C GLY A 95 24.57 -1.29 16.10
N ASN A 96 24.81 -0.78 14.88
CA ASN A 96 24.56 -1.49 13.61
C ASN A 96 23.09 -1.96 13.48
N ARG A 97 22.16 -1.20 14.05
CA ARG A 97 20.73 -1.50 14.00
C ARG A 97 20.10 -0.83 12.79
N GLU A 98 18.96 -1.37 12.37
CA GLU A 98 18.18 -0.83 11.27
C GLU A 98 17.32 0.35 11.74
N GLY A 99 17.59 1.53 11.19
CA GLY A 99 16.78 2.72 11.37
C GLY A 99 16.09 3.13 10.08
N TRP A 100 15.05 3.94 10.20
CA TRP A 100 14.29 4.47 9.08
C TRP A 100 14.04 5.96 9.25
N VAL A 101 14.03 6.66 8.12
CA VAL A 101 13.87 8.12 8.02
C VAL A 101 13.18 8.47 6.71
N LEU A 102 12.38 9.55 6.68
CA LEU A 102 11.81 10.05 5.44
C LEU A 102 12.94 10.54 4.50
N ILE A 103 12.86 10.21 3.21
CA ILE A 103 13.89 10.60 2.23
C ILE A 103 14.08 12.13 2.20
N MET A 104 13.03 12.91 2.41
CA MET A 104 13.12 14.38 2.51
C MET A 104 14.02 14.87 3.66
N ASN A 105 14.16 14.08 4.72
CA ASN A 105 14.97 14.41 5.89
C ASN A 105 16.42 13.91 5.75
N LYS A 106 16.66 12.84 4.97
CA LYS A 106 18.00 12.32 4.68
C LYS A 106 18.09 11.82 3.21
N PRO A 107 18.36 12.73 2.25
CA PRO A 107 18.42 12.40 0.83
C PRO A 107 19.48 11.34 0.47
N LEU A 108 19.31 10.66 -0.67
CA LEU A 108 20.19 9.57 -1.11
C LEU A 108 21.56 10.03 -1.66
N ASN A 109 21.62 11.28 -2.14
CA ASN A 109 22.80 11.88 -2.77
C ASN A 109 23.78 12.52 -1.77
N VAL A 110 23.46 12.49 -0.47
CA VAL A 110 24.44 12.81 0.58
C VAL A 110 25.30 11.56 0.77
N SER A 111 26.21 11.38 -0.18
CA SER A 111 27.21 10.32 -0.23
C SER A 111 27.99 10.29 1.08
N LEU A 112 28.01 9.14 1.77
CA LEU A 112 29.11 8.43 2.45
C LEU A 112 30.30 9.17 3.12
N GLU A 113 30.37 10.50 3.15
CA GLU A 113 31.49 11.28 3.69
C GLU A 113 31.26 11.72 5.14
N ASN A 114 30.02 11.67 5.63
CA ASN A 114 29.65 12.21 6.95
C ASN A 114 29.10 11.16 7.94
N GLU A 115 29.29 9.85 7.70
CA GLU A 115 28.78 8.83 8.64
C GLU A 115 29.54 8.77 9.98
N GLU A 116 30.59 9.58 10.18
CA GLU A 116 31.32 9.66 11.46
C GLU A 116 30.82 10.76 12.42
N ASP A 117 30.02 11.74 11.97
CA ASP A 117 29.73 12.95 12.78
C ASP A 117 28.35 12.99 13.46
N ASP A 118 27.39 12.15 13.06
CA ASP A 118 26.03 12.15 13.64
C ASP A 118 25.89 11.26 14.91
N ASP A 119 27.00 10.75 15.46
CA ASP A 119 27.03 9.93 16.70
C ASP A 119 26.94 10.74 18.01
N VAL A 120 26.68 12.05 17.92
CA VAL A 120 26.59 12.95 19.08
C VAL A 120 25.13 13.31 19.43
N GLU A 121 24.72 12.76 20.57
CA GLU A 121 23.52 12.94 21.41
C GLU A 121 22.21 12.19 21.06
#